data_AF-A0AA43BWV5-F1
#
_entry.id   AF-A0AA43BWV5-F1
#
_cell.length_a   1.000
_cell.length_b   1.000
_cell.length_c   1.000
_cell.angle_alpha   90.00
_cell.angle_beta   90.00
_cell.angle_gamma   90.00
#
_symmetry.space_group_name_H-M   'P 1'
#
loop_
_entity.id
_entity.type
_entity.pdbx_description
1 polymer ?
#
loop_
_entity_poly.entity_id
_entity_poly.type
_entity_poly.pdbx_seq_one_letter_code
_entity_poly.pdbx_strand_id
1 'polypeptide(L)'
;MFTASRTIPHWDLLPVLTPVQCRKGYPSILSSYAFNCPVGNSMGPPSDADGNAYDVTCAMVGFRRAVVGTQIQNWWDNGANVIAFSRGDRGFVALNLEGTTVSVDAATPLAPGTYCDALTGGLDAGACAGRSVVVDSAGRVQLDLAAGRAVAIHVGTRV
;
A
#
# COMPACT_ATOMS: atom_id res chain seq x y z
N MET A 1 12.38 -15.79 21.91
CA MET A 1 13.39 -14.77 22.22
C MET A 1 13.69 -14.04 20.90
N PHE A 2 12.97 -12.95 20.62
CA PHE A 2 13.13 -12.20 19.37
C PHE A 2 14.15 -11.09 19.62
N THR A 3 15.32 -11.22 19.01
CA THR A 3 16.33 -10.16 18.99
C THR A 3 15.94 -9.17 17.91
N ALA A 4 15.16 -8.16 18.31
CA ALA A 4 15.01 -6.93 17.53
C ALA A 4 16.33 -6.17 17.59
N SER A 5 17.13 -6.23 16.52
CA SER A 5 18.27 -5.34 16.37
C SER A 5 17.78 -3.98 15.86
N ARG A 6 17.71 -3.02 16.79
CA ARG A 6 17.82 -1.54 16.67
C ARG A 6 18.12 -1.01 15.25
N THR A 7 17.53 0.08 14.73
CA THR A 7 17.13 1.35 15.38
C THR A 7 16.28 2.22 14.42
N ILE A 8 14.97 2.32 14.63
CA ILE A 8 14.17 3.52 14.29
C ILE A 8 13.23 3.73 15.48
N PRO A 9 13.22 4.89 16.14
CA PRO A 9 12.35 5.12 17.29
C PRO A 9 10.89 4.96 16.88
N HIS A 10 10.14 4.13 17.61
CA HIS A 10 8.74 3.82 17.35
C HIS A 10 7.79 5.05 17.25
N TRP A 11 8.27 6.25 17.58
CA TRP A 11 7.50 7.50 17.56
C TRP A 11 7.65 8.32 16.27
N ASP A 12 8.66 8.08 15.43
CA ASP A 12 8.86 8.79 14.16
C ASP A 12 7.96 8.29 13.01
N LEU A 13 7.32 7.13 13.17
CA LEU A 13 6.50 6.50 12.14
C LEU A 13 4.99 6.62 12.39
N LEU A 14 4.57 7.34 13.45
CA LEU A 14 3.17 7.50 13.84
C LEU A 14 2.25 8.11 12.76
N PRO A 15 2.69 9.00 11.84
CA PRO A 15 1.80 9.53 10.79
C PRO A 15 1.55 8.54 9.63
N VAL A 16 2.45 7.57 9.45
CA VAL A 16 2.52 6.70 8.26
C VAL A 16 1.94 5.31 8.55
N LEU A 17 2.03 4.87 9.80
CA LEU A 17 1.66 3.52 10.22
C LEU A 17 0.20 3.36 10.67
N THR A 18 -0.57 4.44 10.81
CA THR A 18 -1.93 4.38 11.38
C THR A 18 -2.95 3.60 10.53
N PRO A 19 -2.90 3.55 9.19
CA PRO A 19 -3.86 2.71 8.44
C PRO A 19 -3.39 1.26 8.23
N VAL A 20 -2.09 0.99 8.24
CA VAL A 20 -1.52 -0.28 7.72
C VAL A 20 -0.87 -1.15 8.82
N GLN A 21 -0.43 -0.58 9.94
CA GLN A 21 0.38 -1.28 10.95
C GLN A 21 -0.41 -1.80 12.17
N CYS A 22 -1.53 -1.19 12.56
CA CYS A 22 -2.14 -1.53 13.85
C CYS A 22 -3.05 -2.77 13.78
N ARG A 23 -2.57 -3.89 14.32
CA ARG A 23 -3.39 -5.06 14.69
C ARG A 23 -4.39 -4.74 15.81
N LYS A 24 -4.31 -3.55 16.44
CA LYS A 24 -5.17 -3.10 17.54
C LYS A 24 -6.08 -1.97 17.05
N GLY A 25 -7.32 -2.33 16.69
CA GLY A 25 -8.37 -1.39 16.28
C GLY A 25 -9.05 -1.80 14.96
N TYR A 26 -10.30 -1.39 14.81
CA TYR A 26 -10.98 -1.40 13.51
C TYR A 26 -10.56 -0.14 12.76
N PRO A 27 -9.97 -0.25 11.56
CA PRO A 27 -9.58 0.93 10.80
C PRO A 27 -10.83 1.66 10.30
N SER A 28 -10.94 2.95 10.61
CA SER A 28 -11.92 3.85 10.01
C SER A 28 -11.26 4.58 8.84
N ILE A 29 -11.88 4.55 7.67
CA ILE A 29 -11.42 5.30 6.51
C ILE A 29 -12.26 6.56 6.41
N LEU A 30 -11.60 7.71 6.41
CA LEU A 30 -12.27 8.97 6.10
C LEU A 30 -12.52 9.02 4.58
N SER A 31 -13.77 9.24 4.19
CA SER A 31 -14.13 9.57 2.82
C SER A 31 -14.64 11.01 2.81
N SER A 32 -13.93 11.87 2.09
CA SER A 32 -14.30 13.27 1.87
C SER A 32 -14.16 13.59 0.38
N TYR A 33 -14.81 14.66 -0.06
CA TYR A 33 -14.72 15.13 -1.43
C TYR A 33 -13.96 16.45 -1.50
N ALA A 34 -13.28 16.68 -2.62
CA ALA A 34 -12.65 17.96 -2.89
C ALA A 34 -13.75 19.00 -3.15
N PHE A 35 -13.66 20.14 -2.46
CA PHE A 35 -14.47 21.32 -2.73
C PHE A 35 -13.54 22.53 -2.84
N ASN A 36 -13.96 23.54 -3.60
CA ASN A 36 -13.17 24.75 -3.74
C ASN A 36 -13.28 25.56 -2.43
N CYS A 37 -12.16 26.07 -1.94
CA CYS A 37 -12.08 26.74 -0.64
C CYS A 37 -11.36 28.09 -0.82
N PRO A 38 -11.87 29.22 -0.29
CA PRO A 38 -13.02 29.34 0.62
C PRO A 38 -14.40 29.39 -0.09
N VAL A 39 -14.45 29.46 -1.42
CA VAL A 39 -15.69 29.61 -2.18
C VAL A 39 -16.26 28.24 -2.54
N GLY A 40 -17.43 27.86 -2.02
CA GLY A 40 -18.06 26.58 -2.35
C GLY A 40 -17.98 25.50 -1.26
N ASN A 41 -17.81 25.93 0.00
CA ASN A 41 -17.99 25.12 1.21
C ASN A 41 -19.40 24.51 1.38
N SER A 42 -20.37 24.95 0.57
CA SER A 42 -21.72 24.37 0.51
C SER A 42 -21.94 23.44 -0.69
N MET A 43 -20.92 23.19 -1.51
CA MET A 43 -21.05 22.27 -2.65
C MET A 43 -21.18 20.83 -2.15
N GLY A 44 -22.08 20.08 -2.78
CA GLY A 44 -22.20 18.64 -2.57
C GLY A 44 -21.06 17.84 -3.21
N PRO A 45 -21.00 16.52 -3.00
CA PRO A 45 -19.99 15.68 -3.60
C PRO A 45 -20.07 15.69 -5.15
N PRO A 46 -18.94 15.52 -5.85
CA PRO A 46 -18.92 15.32 -7.30
C PRO A 46 -19.88 14.19 -7.69
N SER A 47 -20.80 14.51 -8.61
CA SER A 47 -21.89 13.62 -9.02
C SER A 47 -21.99 13.56 -10.54
N ASP A 48 -22.54 12.46 -11.05
CA ASP A 48 -22.88 12.30 -12.46
C ASP A 48 -24.09 13.17 -12.88
N ALA A 49 -24.47 13.09 -14.16
CA ALA A 49 -25.58 13.86 -14.71
C ALA A 49 -26.95 13.49 -14.10
N ASP A 50 -27.05 12.31 -13.47
CA ASP A 50 -28.25 11.81 -12.81
C ASP A 50 -28.30 12.16 -11.31
N GLY A 51 -27.26 12.85 -10.80
CA GLY A 51 -27.15 13.29 -9.40
C GLY A 51 -26.62 12.23 -8.46
N ASN A 52 -26.06 11.13 -8.96
CA ASN A 52 -25.41 10.11 -8.14
C ASN A 52 -23.95 10.49 -7.90
N ALA A 53 -23.47 10.35 -6.67
CA ALA A 53 -22.06 10.51 -6.36
C ALA A 53 -21.25 9.41 -7.06
N TYR A 54 -20.08 9.77 -7.60
CA TYR A 54 -19.18 8.79 -8.21
C TYR A 54 -18.72 7.73 -7.20
N ASP A 55 -18.53 6.51 -7.69
CA ASP A 55 -18.04 5.40 -6.89
C ASP A 55 -16.59 5.65 -6.45
N VAL A 56 -16.31 5.43 -5.16
CA VAL A 56 -14.98 5.64 -4.58
C VAL A 56 -14.34 4.29 -4.29
N THR A 57 -13.40 3.88 -5.14
CA THR A 57 -12.67 2.63 -4.95
C THR A 57 -11.43 2.86 -4.10
N CYS A 58 -11.41 2.28 -2.89
CA CYS A 58 -10.24 2.34 -2.01
C CYS A 58 -9.35 1.08 -2.17
N ALA A 59 -8.27 1.19 -2.95
CA ALA A 59 -7.31 0.10 -3.18
C ALA A 59 -6.82 -0.57 -1.88
N MET A 60 -6.55 0.22 -0.84
CA MET A 60 -6.08 -0.28 0.46
C MET A 60 -7.13 -1.06 1.25
N VAL A 61 -8.43 -0.88 0.96
CA VAL A 61 -9.49 -1.73 1.52
C VAL A 61 -9.40 -3.12 0.93
N GLY A 62 -9.21 -3.22 -0.40
CA GLY A 62 -8.98 -4.48 -1.09
C GLY A 62 -7.78 -5.23 -0.51
N PHE A 63 -6.66 -4.52 -0.36
CA PHE A 63 -5.46 -5.06 0.29
C PHE A 63 -5.76 -5.55 1.72
N ARG A 64 -6.41 -4.72 2.57
CA ARG A 64 -6.72 -5.07 3.97
C ARG A 64 -7.61 -6.30 4.09
N ARG A 65 -8.53 -6.51 3.15
CA ARG A 65 -9.39 -7.72 3.08
C ARG A 65 -8.56 -8.94 2.68
N ALA A 66 -7.66 -8.80 1.71
CA ALA A 66 -6.81 -9.91 1.25
C ALA A 66 -5.83 -10.43 2.32
N VAL A 67 -5.35 -9.53 3.20
CA VAL A 67 -4.36 -9.85 4.24
C VAL A 67 -4.94 -9.99 5.65
N VAL A 68 -6.25 -10.17 5.78
CA VAL A 68 -6.88 -10.35 7.09
C VAL A 68 -6.32 -11.60 7.79
N GLY A 69 -6.11 -11.51 9.11
CA GLY A 69 -5.59 -12.61 9.92
C GLY A 69 -4.09 -12.89 9.78
N THR A 70 -3.39 -12.26 8.82
CA THR A 70 -1.95 -12.48 8.64
C THR A 70 -1.10 -11.54 9.51
N GLN A 71 0.05 -12.04 9.93
CA GLN A 71 1.06 -11.29 10.68
C GLN A 71 1.98 -10.49 9.75
N ILE A 72 2.54 -9.38 10.25
CA ILE A 72 3.63 -8.67 9.57
C ILE A 72 4.88 -9.54 9.62
N GLN A 73 5.57 -9.68 8.50
CA GLN A 73 6.80 -10.45 8.34
C GLN A 73 7.74 -9.77 7.33
N ASN A 74 8.98 -10.23 7.24
CA ASN A 74 9.96 -9.80 6.23
C ASN A 74 10.09 -8.26 6.17
N TRP A 75 10.29 -7.66 7.34
CA TRP A 75 10.56 -6.23 7.42
C TRP A 75 11.89 -5.93 6.74
N TRP A 76 11.87 -4.91 5.90
CA TRP A 76 13.03 -4.35 5.21
C TRP A 76 12.94 -2.83 5.32
N ASP A 77 14.07 -2.19 5.54
CA ASP A 77 14.21 -0.74 5.51
C ASP A 77 15.60 -0.39 5.00
N ASN A 78 15.76 0.85 4.52
CA ASN A 78 17.05 1.37 4.07
C ASN A 78 17.81 2.12 5.19
N GLY A 79 17.38 2.03 6.44
CA GLY A 79 17.89 2.82 7.55
C GLY A 79 17.44 4.29 7.57
N ALA A 80 16.53 4.68 6.67
CA ALA A 80 16.00 6.03 6.54
C ALA A 80 14.47 5.97 6.35
N ASN A 81 13.93 6.63 5.31
CA ASN A 81 12.47 6.80 5.16
C ASN A 81 11.87 5.92 4.05
N VAL A 82 12.51 4.78 3.76
CA VAL A 82 11.95 3.73 2.89
C VAL A 82 11.78 2.45 3.68
N ILE A 83 10.57 1.90 3.64
CA ILE A 83 10.21 0.65 4.31
C ILE A 83 9.50 -0.29 3.36
N ALA A 84 9.67 -1.59 3.57
CA ALA A 84 8.91 -2.64 2.92
C ALA A 84 8.63 -3.78 3.90
N PHE A 85 7.46 -4.40 3.78
CA PHE A 85 7.10 -5.55 4.61
C PHE A 85 6.01 -6.40 3.97
N SER A 86 5.96 -7.65 4.40
CA SER A 86 4.94 -8.61 4.00
C SER A 86 3.88 -8.80 5.08
N ARG A 87 2.69 -9.22 4.67
CA ARG A 87 1.56 -9.59 5.52
C ARG A 87 1.25 -11.06 5.32
N GLY A 88 2.05 -11.90 5.98
CA GLY A 88 2.12 -13.33 5.67
C GLY A 88 2.43 -13.55 4.19
N ASP A 89 1.98 -14.68 3.66
CA ASP A 89 2.03 -15.08 2.25
C ASP A 89 0.93 -14.44 1.39
N ARG A 90 0.25 -13.39 1.88
CA ARG A 90 -0.94 -12.82 1.22
C ARG A 90 -0.76 -11.44 0.64
N GLY A 91 0.23 -10.67 1.08
CA GLY A 91 0.48 -9.34 0.54
C GLY A 91 1.79 -8.73 0.95
N PHE A 92 2.21 -7.72 0.20
CA PHE A 92 3.45 -6.99 0.36
C PHE A 92 3.21 -5.50 0.11
N VAL A 93 3.86 -4.65 0.89
CA VAL A 93 3.80 -3.19 0.77
C VAL A 93 5.23 -2.65 0.80
N ALA A 94 5.52 -1.68 -0.06
CA ALA A 94 6.70 -0.83 0.08
C ALA A 94 6.32 0.64 -0.07
N LEU A 95 7.03 1.50 0.66
CA LEU A 95 6.77 2.93 0.75
C LEU A 95 8.11 3.67 0.73
N ASN A 96 8.18 4.72 -0.08
CA ASN A 96 9.28 5.66 -0.10
C ASN A 96 8.77 7.05 0.28
N LEU A 97 9.18 7.55 1.44
CA LEU A 97 8.90 8.92 1.90
C LEU A 97 10.08 9.87 1.70
N GLU A 98 11.15 9.42 1.06
CA GLU A 98 12.30 10.24 0.72
C GLU A 98 12.03 11.11 -0.52
N GLY A 99 12.89 12.11 -0.71
CA GLY A 99 12.88 12.99 -1.87
C GLY A 99 13.51 12.40 -3.14
N THR A 100 14.01 11.17 -3.08
CA THR A 100 14.75 10.50 -4.17
C THR A 100 14.20 9.11 -4.44
N THR A 101 14.41 8.61 -5.66
CA THR A 101 14.10 7.21 -6.01
C THR A 101 15.03 6.26 -5.27
N VAL A 102 14.49 5.19 -4.70
CA VAL A 102 15.24 4.15 -3.99
C VAL A 102 14.94 2.79 -4.61
N SER A 103 15.99 1.99 -4.81
CA SER A 103 15.84 0.59 -5.24
C SER A 103 15.55 -0.28 -4.03
N VAL A 104 14.35 -0.87 -4.00
CA VAL A 104 13.88 -1.77 -2.96
C VAL A 104 14.22 -3.20 -3.38
N ASP A 105 14.95 -3.94 -2.55
CA ASP A 105 15.18 -5.39 -2.66
C ASP A 105 14.74 -6.06 -1.37
N ALA A 106 13.51 -6.53 -1.36
CA ALA A 106 12.87 -7.09 -0.17
C ALA A 106 12.39 -8.53 -0.41
N ALA A 107 12.63 -9.38 0.57
CA ALA A 107 12.08 -10.74 0.57
C ALA A 107 10.58 -10.72 0.88
N THR A 108 9.82 -11.61 0.25
CA THR A 108 8.40 -11.81 0.49
C THR A 108 8.05 -13.31 0.39
N PRO A 109 7.14 -13.81 1.24
CA PRO A 109 6.63 -15.17 1.12
C PRO A 109 5.49 -15.30 0.10
N LEU A 110 5.20 -14.24 -0.67
CA LEU A 110 4.29 -14.33 -1.82
C LEU A 110 4.82 -15.34 -2.84
N ALA A 111 3.91 -16.05 -3.49
CA ALA A 111 4.28 -16.97 -4.57
C ALA A 111 4.91 -16.20 -5.76
N PRO A 112 5.92 -16.76 -6.44
CA PRO A 112 6.50 -16.16 -7.64
C PRO A 112 5.44 -15.85 -8.70
N GLY A 113 5.60 -14.71 -9.38
CA GLY A 113 4.69 -14.26 -10.42
C GLY A 113 4.59 -12.75 -10.54
N THR A 114 3.72 -12.30 -11.44
CA THR A 114 3.46 -10.89 -11.68
C THR A 114 2.21 -10.45 -10.94
N TYR A 115 2.32 -9.35 -10.23
CA TYR A 115 1.25 -8.74 -9.46
C TYR A 115 1.02 -7.31 -9.93
N CYS A 116 -0.24 -6.91 -9.99
CA CYS A 116 -0.61 -5.54 -10.26
C CYS A 116 -0.58 -4.72 -8.98
N ASP A 117 0.03 -3.54 -9.04
CA ASP A 117 0.03 -2.60 -7.93
C ASP A 117 -1.38 -2.03 -7.75
N ALA A 118 -1.98 -2.35 -6.61
CA ALA A 118 -3.31 -1.90 -6.25
C ALA A 118 -3.41 -0.36 -6.20
N LEU A 119 -2.31 0.33 -5.92
CA LEU A 119 -2.30 1.80 -5.78
C LEU A 119 -2.33 2.55 -7.10
N THR A 120 -1.83 1.97 -8.19
CA THR A 120 -1.72 2.65 -9.49
C THR A 120 -2.75 2.17 -10.51
N GLY A 121 -3.63 1.23 -10.14
CA GLY A 121 -4.75 0.79 -10.99
C GLY A 121 -5.23 -0.62 -10.65
N GLY A 122 -4.39 -1.45 -10.03
CA GLY A 122 -4.75 -2.83 -9.70
C GLY A 122 -4.91 -3.73 -10.91
N LEU A 123 -5.57 -4.88 -10.67
CA LEU A 123 -5.90 -5.88 -11.68
C LEU A 123 -7.26 -5.54 -12.30
N ASP A 124 -7.28 -5.33 -13.62
CA ASP A 124 -8.49 -5.08 -14.39
C ASP A 124 -8.51 -5.99 -15.62
N ALA A 125 -9.63 -6.69 -15.83
CA ALA A 125 -9.83 -7.63 -16.94
C ALA A 125 -8.68 -8.63 -17.21
N GLY A 126 -7.94 -9.03 -16.17
CA GLY A 126 -6.80 -9.97 -16.27
C GLY A 126 -5.46 -9.33 -16.63
N ALA A 127 -5.35 -8.00 -16.61
CA ALA A 127 -4.11 -7.26 -16.82
C ALA A 127 -3.93 -6.15 -15.77
N CYS A 128 -2.71 -5.65 -15.64
CA CYS A 128 -2.45 -4.51 -14.76
C CYS A 128 -2.87 -3.21 -15.44
N ALA A 129 -3.84 -2.51 -14.85
CA ALA A 129 -4.20 -1.16 -15.29
C ALA A 129 -3.12 -0.12 -14.94
N GLY A 130 -2.29 -0.44 -13.94
CA GLY A 130 -1.18 0.38 -13.47
C GLY A 130 0.17 -0.33 -13.52
N ARG A 131 1.03 -0.04 -12.55
CA ARG A 131 2.36 -0.65 -12.43
C ARG A 131 2.25 -2.14 -12.12
N SER A 132 3.12 -2.94 -12.74
CA SER A 132 3.33 -4.34 -12.37
C SER A 132 4.55 -4.50 -11.44
N VAL A 133 4.48 -5.48 -10.54
CA VAL A 133 5.56 -5.89 -9.65
C VAL A 133 5.79 -7.38 -9.85
N VAL A 134 7.05 -7.77 -9.99
CA VAL A 134 7.43 -9.17 -10.12
C VAL A 134 7.95 -9.67 -8.78
N VAL A 135 7.41 -10.81 -8.33
CA VAL A 135 8.02 -11.63 -7.30
C VAL A 135 8.81 -12.72 -8.02
N ASP A 136 10.12 -12.72 -7.84
CA ASP A 136 10.99 -13.70 -8.50
C ASP A 136 10.85 -15.10 -7.90
N SER A 137 11.52 -16.09 -8.51
CA SER A 137 11.52 -17.48 -8.04
C SER A 137 12.15 -17.68 -6.65
N ALA A 138 12.95 -16.71 -6.17
CA ALA A 138 13.55 -16.73 -4.85
C ALA A 138 12.65 -16.05 -3.79
N GLY A 139 11.47 -15.57 -4.18
CA GLY A 139 10.57 -14.84 -3.29
C GLY A 139 11.09 -13.44 -2.98
N ARG A 140 11.73 -12.76 -3.93
CA ARG A 140 12.16 -11.37 -3.78
C ARG A 140 11.39 -10.44 -4.69
N VAL A 141 11.24 -9.22 -4.21
CA VAL A 141 10.71 -8.08 -4.95
C VAL A 141 11.85 -7.09 -5.11
N GLN A 142 12.25 -6.87 -6.36
CA GLN A 142 13.21 -5.83 -6.75
C GLN A 142 12.49 -4.77 -7.58
N LEU A 143 12.42 -3.54 -7.08
CA LEU A 143 11.75 -2.44 -7.78
C LEU A 143 12.32 -1.07 -7.40
N ASP A 144 12.35 -0.16 -8.36
CA ASP A 144 12.66 1.25 -8.08
C ASP A 144 11.40 2.00 -7.65
N LEU A 145 11.40 2.52 -6.43
CA LEU A 145 10.29 3.26 -5.86
C LEU A 145 10.62 4.75 -5.87
N ALA A 146 9.90 5.51 -6.70
CA ALA A 146 10.11 6.95 -6.81
C ALA A 146 9.77 7.68 -5.50
N ALA A 147 10.30 8.90 -5.36
CA ALA A 147 10.06 9.77 -4.21
C ALA A 147 8.57 9.95 -3.93
N GLY A 148 8.17 9.78 -2.66
CA GLY A 148 6.78 9.94 -2.22
C GLY A 148 5.80 8.91 -2.80
N ARG A 149 6.28 7.77 -3.32
CA ARG A 149 5.43 6.71 -3.87
C ARG A 149 5.39 5.49 -2.96
N ALA A 150 4.31 4.74 -3.12
CA ALA A 150 4.10 3.45 -2.47
C ALA A 150 3.62 2.44 -3.50
N VAL A 151 3.76 1.17 -3.15
CA VAL A 151 3.27 0.03 -3.91
C VAL A 151 2.61 -0.95 -2.95
N ALA A 152 1.50 -1.56 -3.38
CA ALA A 152 0.88 -2.63 -2.63
C ALA A 152 0.38 -3.72 -3.55
N ILE A 153 0.81 -4.94 -3.27
CA ILE A 153 0.43 -6.14 -4.01
C ILE A 153 -0.11 -7.19 -3.06
N HIS A 154 -1.07 -7.97 -3.52
CA HIS A 154 -1.64 -9.07 -2.74
C HIS A 154 -2.07 -10.21 -3.64
N VAL A 155 -2.40 -11.35 -3.05
CA VAL A 155 -2.85 -12.56 -3.78
C VAL A 155 -4.02 -12.35 -4.74
N GLY A 156 -4.77 -11.27 -4.58
CA GLY A 156 -5.91 -10.90 -5.45
C GLY A 156 -5.54 -9.97 -6.60
N THR A 157 -4.29 -9.50 -6.68
CA THR A 157 -3.78 -8.71 -7.81
C THR A 157 -2.80 -9.49 -8.68
N ARG A 158 -2.67 -10.81 -8.45
CA ARG A 158 -1.81 -11.67 -9.27
C ARG A 158 -2.46 -11.90 -10.64
N VAL A 159 -1.66 -11.79 -11.70
CA VAL A 159 -2.03 -12.14 -13.09
C VAL A 159 -1.76 -13.62 -13.34
#